data_AF-A0A0N4YMU7-F1
#
_entry.id   AF-A0A0N4YMU7-F1
#
_cell.length_a   1.000
_cell.length_b   1.000
_cell.length_c   1.000
_cell.angle_alpha   90.00
_cell.angle_beta   90.00
_cell.angle_gamma   90.00
#
_symmetry.space_group_name_H-M   'P 1'
#
loop_
_entity.id
_entity.type
_entity.pdbx_description
1 polymer ?
#
loop_
_entity_poly.entity_id
_entity_poly.type
_entity_poly.pdbx_seq_one_letter_code
_entity_poly.pdbx_strand_id
1 'polypeptide(L)'
;MSSSSWHNGMFYCKAVPLTVLLTLFISLIGYVSWSIHIFNPVPLRIHMNCAIYVGEEGKENLEAYKHNRTVQTRTVALNDSKCWTIRKRRYLPTEVPDSMEVHHNVYFLKIVSKPIDVLLQNYDFLEEVMTMMYSPLHFYCFAIDSSATIEFQQLVRNLGECILNIIVPPGTFDTNTAKGTFAALNSCYVGMEKFPWRHTIVTAVCAFSKICFGATDTCTVVRSILV
;
A
#
# COMPACT_ATOMS: atom_id res chain seq x y z
N MET A 1 -26.57 19.35 63.98
CA MET A 1 -26.80 18.05 63.31
C MET A 1 -27.22 18.34 61.89
N SER A 2 -26.33 18.07 60.92
CA SER A 2 -26.53 18.33 59.49
C SER A 2 -27.24 17.11 58.87
N SER A 3 -28.46 17.30 58.37
CA SER A 3 -29.25 16.24 57.72
C SER A 3 -28.99 16.22 56.21
N SER A 4 -28.42 15.12 55.74
CA SER A 4 -28.17 14.80 54.33
C SER A 4 -29.47 14.58 53.55
N SER A 5 -29.85 15.57 52.74
CA SER A 5 -30.96 15.49 51.79
C SER A 5 -30.52 14.79 50.49
N TRP A 6 -30.48 13.45 50.49
CA TRP A 6 -30.21 12.62 49.31
C TRP A 6 -31.31 11.56 49.03
N HIS A 7 -32.57 11.86 49.33
CA HIS A 7 -33.69 10.97 49.03
C HIS A 7 -34.81 11.68 48.27
N ASN A 8 -34.57 11.96 46.98
CA ASN A 8 -35.64 12.31 46.03
C ASN A 8 -35.64 11.27 44.90
N GLY A 9 -36.67 10.41 44.86
CA GLY A 9 -36.83 9.34 43.85
C GLY A 9 -36.84 9.83 42.40
N MET A 10 -37.14 11.11 42.18
CA MET A 10 -37.07 11.75 40.87
C MET A 10 -35.64 11.91 40.33
N PHE A 11 -34.63 11.96 41.22
CA PHE A 11 -33.22 12.04 40.83
C PHE A 11 -32.72 10.68 40.32
N TYR A 12 -33.15 9.58 40.95
CA TYR A 12 -32.82 8.22 40.52
C TYR A 12 -33.46 7.84 39.17
N CYS A 13 -34.72 8.23 38.93
CA CYS A 13 -35.41 7.94 37.66
C CYS A 13 -34.79 8.64 36.44
N LYS A 14 -34.05 9.74 36.63
CA LYS A 14 -33.37 10.45 35.53
C LYS A 14 -31.87 10.18 35.48
N ALA A 15 -31.20 10.05 36.62
CA ALA A 15 -29.75 9.83 36.67
C ALA A 15 -29.36 8.43 36.20
N VAL A 16 -30.12 7.38 36.57
CA VAL A 16 -29.82 5.99 36.21
C VAL A 16 -29.87 5.71 34.69
N PRO A 17 -30.91 6.12 33.93
CA PRO A 17 -30.89 5.90 32.48
C PRO A 17 -29.81 6.73 31.78
N LEU A 18 -29.48 7.90 32.32
CA LEU A 18 -28.46 8.78 31.76
C LEU A 18 -27.04 8.23 31.98
N THR A 19 -26.76 7.63 33.13
CA THR A 19 -25.48 6.94 33.38
C THR A 19 -25.34 5.67 32.54
N VAL A 20 -26.42 4.90 32.34
CA VAL A 20 -26.42 3.73 31.45
C VAL A 20 -26.17 4.10 29.98
N LEU A 21 -26.77 5.20 29.51
CA LEU A 21 -26.50 5.72 28.16
C LEU A 21 -25.05 6.17 28.00
N LEU A 22 -24.50 6.84 29.02
CA LEU A 22 -23.12 7.30 29.03
C LEU A 22 -22.12 6.13 29.02
N THR A 23 -22.36 5.09 29.82
CA THR A 23 -21.49 3.91 29.83
C THR A 23 -21.56 3.14 28.53
N LEU A 24 -22.76 2.97 27.94
CA LEU A 24 -22.92 2.35 26.62
C LEU A 24 -22.19 3.14 25.53
N PHE A 25 -22.28 4.47 25.55
CA PHE A 25 -21.58 5.33 24.59
C PHE A 25 -20.06 5.23 24.72
N ILE A 26 -19.53 5.26 25.96
CA ILE A 26 -18.10 5.10 26.22
C ILE A 26 -17.62 3.70 25.80
N SER A 27 -18.38 2.65 26.10
CA SER A 27 -18.05 1.29 25.67
C SER A 27 -18.08 1.14 24.14
N LEU A 28 -19.04 1.78 23.46
CA LEU A 28 -19.11 1.79 22.00
C LEU A 28 -17.91 2.51 21.40
N ILE A 29 -17.55 3.69 21.90
CA ILE A 29 -16.36 4.43 21.45
C ILE A 29 -15.10 3.61 21.70
N GLY A 30 -14.94 3.02 22.89
CA GLY A 30 -13.80 2.16 23.21
C GLY A 30 -13.69 0.96 22.28
N TYR A 31 -14.81 0.32 21.95
CA TYR A 31 -14.87 -0.78 20.99
C TYR A 31 -14.48 -0.34 19.58
N VAL A 32 -15.01 0.80 19.11
CA VAL A 32 -14.68 1.34 17.79
C VAL A 32 -13.20 1.74 17.73
N SER A 33 -12.68 2.42 18.75
CA SER A 33 -11.28 2.85 18.81
C SER A 33 -10.32 1.66 18.88
N TRP A 34 -10.65 0.62 19.65
CA TRP A 34 -9.87 -0.62 19.70
C TRP A 34 -9.90 -1.36 18.36
N SER A 35 -11.06 -1.37 17.70
CA SER A 35 -11.18 -1.94 16.36
C SER A 35 -10.29 -1.19 15.36
N ILE A 36 -10.24 0.15 15.42
CA ILE A 36 -9.39 0.99 14.56
C ILE A 36 -7.90 0.68 14.75
N HIS A 37 -7.42 0.51 15.99
CA HIS A 37 -6.01 0.18 16.25
C HIS A 37 -5.58 -1.20 15.74
N ILE A 38 -6.50 -2.18 15.66
CA ILE A 38 -6.21 -3.50 15.05
C ILE A 38 -6.00 -3.38 13.53
N PHE A 39 -6.58 -2.37 12.89
CA PHE A 39 -6.52 -2.21 11.44
C PHE A 39 -5.25 -1.52 10.92
N ASN A 40 -4.48 -0.85 11.79
CA ASN A 40 -3.20 -0.27 11.40
C ASN A 40 -2.10 -1.26 11.78
N PRO A 41 -1.50 -2.00 10.82
CA PRO A 41 -0.39 -2.89 11.13
C PRO A 41 0.73 -2.08 11.82
N VAL A 42 1.45 -2.69 12.76
CA VAL A 42 2.68 -2.10 13.31
C VAL A 42 3.80 -2.36 12.29
N PRO A 43 4.73 -1.43 12.05
CA PRO A 43 5.85 -1.69 11.14
C PRO A 43 6.59 -2.96 11.59
N LEU A 44 6.92 -3.82 10.64
CA LEU A 44 7.72 -5.02 10.90
C LEU A 44 9.04 -4.59 11.55
N ARG A 45 9.24 -4.93 12.82
CA ARG A 45 10.53 -4.73 13.51
C ARG A 45 11.52 -5.77 13.01
N ILE A 46 12.13 -5.49 11.87
CA ILE A 46 13.23 -6.29 11.34
C ILE A 46 14.51 -5.80 12.02
N HIS A 47 15.10 -6.61 12.89
CA HIS A 47 16.40 -6.33 13.51
C HIS A 47 17.54 -6.69 12.54
N MET A 48 17.59 -6.02 11.39
CA MET A 48 18.66 -6.16 10.41
C MET A 48 19.56 -4.92 10.49
N ASN A 49 20.85 -5.13 10.75
CA ASN A 49 21.82 -4.04 10.71
C ASN A 49 22.23 -3.77 9.25
N CYS A 50 21.53 -2.87 8.57
CA CYS A 50 21.83 -2.54 7.17
C CYS A 50 23.21 -1.90 6.96
N ALA A 51 23.82 -1.33 8.01
CA ALA A 51 25.10 -0.65 7.90
C ALA A 51 26.25 -1.59 7.53
N ILE A 52 26.15 -2.88 7.85
CA ILE A 52 27.18 -3.89 7.54
C ILE A 52 27.31 -4.20 6.05
N TYR A 53 26.36 -3.75 5.23
CA TYR A 53 26.32 -3.98 3.78
C TYR A 53 26.76 -2.76 2.97
N VAL A 54 27.18 -1.67 3.63
CA VAL A 54 27.63 -0.43 2.99
C VAL A 54 29.17 -0.39 2.98
N GLY A 55 29.78 -0.05 1.85
CA GLY A 55 31.25 0.02 1.69
C GLY A 55 31.85 -1.21 1.00
N GLU A 56 33.19 -1.28 0.89
CA GLU A 56 33.90 -2.35 0.17
C GLU A 56 33.70 -3.73 0.84
N GLU A 57 33.86 -3.83 2.16
CA GLU A 57 33.62 -5.05 2.94
C GLU A 57 32.13 -5.46 2.96
N GLY A 58 31.23 -4.47 2.83
CA GLY A 58 29.80 -4.69 2.78
C GLY A 58 29.33 -5.49 1.56
N LYS A 59 30.08 -5.44 0.46
CA LYS A 59 29.78 -6.22 -0.75
C LYS A 59 29.92 -7.72 -0.51
N GLU A 60 30.98 -8.15 0.19
CA GLU A 60 31.21 -9.56 0.50
C GLU A 60 30.16 -10.09 1.48
N ASN A 61 29.84 -9.31 2.51
CA ASN A 61 28.76 -9.61 3.45
C ASN A 61 27.41 -9.78 2.75
N LEU A 62 27.13 -8.95 1.73
CA LEU A 62 25.91 -9.02 0.95
C LEU A 62 25.87 -10.29 0.08
N GLU A 63 26.98 -10.67 -0.56
CA GLU A 63 27.06 -11.91 -1.35
C GLU A 63 26.88 -13.15 -0.46
N ALA A 64 27.52 -13.19 0.72
CA ALA A 64 27.33 -14.27 1.69
C ALA A 64 25.87 -14.37 2.15
N TYR A 65 25.22 -13.23 2.41
CA TYR A 65 23.79 -13.18 2.75
C TYR A 65 22.90 -13.70 1.60
N LYS A 66 23.18 -13.32 0.35
CA LYS A 66 22.41 -13.79 -0.83
C LYS A 66 22.44 -15.31 -0.97
N HIS A 67 23.56 -15.95 -0.64
CA HIS A 67 23.69 -17.40 -0.68
C HIS A 67 22.98 -18.11 0.48
N ASN A 68 22.98 -17.50 1.66
CA ASN A 68 22.44 -18.13 2.87
C ASN A 68 20.95 -17.78 3.14
N ARG A 69 20.37 -16.86 2.37
CA ARG A 69 18.97 -16.46 2.57
C ARG A 69 18.01 -17.55 2.12
N THR A 70 16.91 -17.68 2.85
CA THR A 70 15.73 -18.41 2.40
C THR A 70 14.82 -17.48 1.62
N VAL A 71 14.51 -17.83 0.37
CA VAL A 71 13.54 -17.09 -0.44
C VAL A 71 12.17 -17.65 -0.16
N GLN A 72 11.24 -16.82 0.33
CA GLN A 72 9.85 -17.23 0.42
C GLN A 72 9.29 -17.36 -1.00
N THR A 73 8.90 -18.57 -1.35
CA THR A 73 8.22 -18.90 -2.62
C THR A 73 6.70 -18.92 -2.46
N ARG A 74 6.18 -18.34 -1.37
CA ARG A 74 4.74 -18.36 -1.12
C ARG A 74 4.03 -17.64 -2.26
N THR A 75 2.95 -18.27 -2.68
CA THR A 75 2.10 -17.84 -3.76
C THR A 75 0.86 -17.20 -3.16
N VAL A 76 0.58 -15.93 -3.50
CA VAL A 76 -0.63 -15.25 -3.00
C VAL A 76 -1.83 -15.80 -3.76
N ALA A 77 -2.59 -16.66 -3.08
CA ALA A 77 -3.84 -17.18 -3.62
C ALA A 77 -4.91 -16.08 -3.67
N LEU A 78 -5.86 -16.20 -4.61
CA LEU A 78 -7.02 -15.30 -4.69
C LEU A 78 -7.83 -15.26 -3.38
N ASN A 79 -7.86 -16.35 -2.61
CA ASN A 79 -8.54 -16.38 -1.31
C ASN A 79 -7.89 -15.48 -0.25
N ASP A 80 -6.59 -15.16 -0.42
CA ASP A 80 -5.82 -14.27 0.45
C ASP A 80 -5.93 -12.79 0.01
N SER A 81 -6.81 -12.47 -0.95
CA SER A 81 -7.00 -11.11 -1.50
C SER A 81 -8.09 -10.27 -0.81
N LYS A 82 -8.64 -10.74 0.33
CA LYS A 82 -9.60 -9.95 1.11
C LYS A 82 -8.93 -8.67 1.64
N CYS A 83 -9.61 -7.53 1.61
CA CYS A 83 -9.03 -6.24 1.98
C CYS A 83 -8.37 -6.20 3.37
N TRP A 84 -8.96 -6.89 4.34
CA TRP A 84 -8.37 -6.97 5.68
C TRP A 84 -7.03 -7.73 5.67
N THR A 85 -6.89 -8.78 4.85
CA THR A 85 -5.65 -9.54 4.69
C THR A 85 -4.60 -8.68 4.00
N ILE A 86 -4.97 -7.97 2.93
CA ILE A 86 -4.09 -7.05 2.20
C ILE A 86 -3.52 -5.97 3.13
N ARG A 87 -4.38 -5.31 3.92
CA ARG A 87 -3.97 -4.27 4.86
C ARG A 87 -3.14 -4.79 6.02
N LYS A 88 -3.33 -6.04 6.43
CA LYS A 88 -2.60 -6.64 7.56
C LYS A 88 -1.22 -7.18 7.16
N ARG A 89 -1.05 -7.68 5.93
CA ARG A 89 0.18 -8.37 5.50
C ARG A 89 1.35 -7.44 5.23
N ARG A 90 1.09 -6.18 4.87
CA ARG A 90 2.14 -5.18 4.65
C ARG A 90 1.79 -3.90 5.41
N TYR A 91 2.81 -3.27 5.98
CA TYR A 91 2.67 -1.98 6.66
C TYR A 91 2.45 -0.87 5.63
N LEU A 92 1.33 -0.16 5.72
CA LEU A 92 1.04 1.02 4.92
C LEU A 92 0.92 2.22 5.86
N PRO A 93 1.82 3.21 5.78
CA PRO A 93 1.71 4.39 6.63
C PRO A 93 0.39 5.12 6.37
N THR A 94 -0.37 5.35 7.42
CA THR A 94 -1.62 6.13 7.39
C THR A 94 -1.43 7.56 7.85
N GLU A 95 -0.34 7.84 8.56
CA GLU A 95 0.03 9.15 9.06
C GLU A 95 1.04 9.82 8.11
N VAL A 96 0.86 11.12 7.92
CA VAL A 96 1.78 11.96 7.16
C VAL A 96 2.89 12.41 8.10
N PRO A 97 4.17 12.28 7.74
CA PRO A 97 5.25 12.83 8.55
C PRO A 97 5.11 14.34 8.69
N ASP A 98 5.23 14.86 9.92
CA ASP A 98 5.12 16.30 10.22
C ASP A 98 6.10 17.17 9.44
N SER A 99 7.21 16.59 8.95
CA SER A 99 8.23 17.28 8.14
C SER A 99 7.85 17.49 6.67
N MET A 100 6.72 16.94 6.18
CA MET A 100 6.19 17.26 4.86
C MET A 100 5.39 18.57 4.90
N GLU A 101 6.09 19.70 5.06
CA GLU A 101 5.50 21.05 5.19
C GLU A 101 4.72 21.53 3.96
N VAL A 102 4.80 20.84 2.80
CA VAL A 102 4.03 21.21 1.62
C VAL A 102 3.35 19.99 1.01
N HIS A 103 2.01 20.02 0.96
CA HIS A 103 1.16 19.00 0.33
C HIS A 103 1.35 18.99 -1.20
N HIS A 104 2.47 18.42 -1.66
CA HIS A 104 2.66 18.10 -3.07
C HIS A 104 2.10 16.71 -3.34
N ASN A 105 0.89 16.67 -3.88
CA ASN A 105 0.30 15.42 -4.35
C ASN A 105 1.04 14.99 -5.63
N VAL A 106 1.80 13.91 -5.50
CA VAL A 106 2.45 13.22 -6.61
C VAL A 106 1.58 12.06 -7.05
N TYR A 107 1.46 11.88 -8.36
CA TYR A 107 0.75 10.75 -8.93
C TYR A 107 1.73 9.78 -9.58
N PHE A 108 1.66 8.51 -9.18
CA PHE A 108 2.50 7.45 -9.71
C PHE A 108 1.71 6.61 -10.71
N LEU A 109 2.11 6.62 -11.98
CA LEU A 109 1.60 5.68 -12.97
C LEU A 109 2.53 4.49 -13.04
N LYS A 110 1.94 3.30 -12.89
CA LYS A 110 2.63 2.02 -12.98
C LYS A 110 1.96 1.15 -14.02
N ILE A 111 2.72 0.76 -15.03
CA ILE A 111 2.31 -0.30 -15.95
C ILE A 111 2.80 -1.62 -15.34
N VAL A 112 1.86 -2.53 -15.12
CA VAL A 112 2.15 -3.86 -14.57
C VAL A 112 1.91 -4.91 -15.64
N SER A 113 3.01 -5.50 -16.08
CA SER A 113 3.05 -6.65 -16.99
C SER A 113 3.57 -7.88 -16.25
N LYS A 114 3.36 -9.06 -16.86
CA LYS A 114 4.05 -10.27 -16.43
C LYS A 114 5.48 -10.29 -16.97
N PRO A 115 6.46 -10.83 -16.23
CA PRO A 115 7.62 -11.45 -16.86
C PRO A 115 7.23 -12.81 -17.44
N ILE A 116 7.86 -13.13 -18.57
CA ILE A 116 7.68 -14.31 -19.41
C ILE A 116 8.08 -15.63 -18.71
N ASP A 117 8.75 -15.57 -17.55
CA ASP A 117 9.18 -16.78 -16.83
C ASP A 117 8.14 -17.27 -15.81
N VAL A 118 7.61 -18.46 -16.14
CA VAL A 118 6.52 -19.24 -15.55
C VAL A 118 6.68 -19.61 -14.06
N LEU A 119 7.68 -19.11 -13.33
CA LEU A 119 8.02 -19.63 -11.99
C LEU A 119 8.04 -18.62 -10.83
N LEU A 120 7.86 -17.33 -11.07
CA LEU A 120 7.76 -16.36 -9.97
C LEU A 120 6.49 -15.52 -10.07
N GLN A 121 5.64 -15.74 -9.08
CA GLN A 121 4.43 -14.98 -8.85
C GLN A 121 4.78 -13.59 -8.31
N ASN A 122 4.93 -12.61 -9.20
CA ASN A 122 5.43 -11.28 -8.85
C ASN A 122 4.36 -10.34 -8.25
N TYR A 123 3.23 -10.87 -7.77
CA TYR A 123 2.27 -10.05 -7.03
C TYR A 123 2.84 -9.62 -5.67
N ASP A 124 3.55 -10.51 -4.96
CA ASP A 124 4.21 -10.16 -3.70
C ASP A 124 5.27 -9.07 -3.89
N PHE A 125 6.03 -9.14 -4.99
CA PHE A 125 7.02 -8.12 -5.35
C PHE A 125 6.34 -6.77 -5.66
N LEU A 126 5.24 -6.79 -6.41
CA LEU A 126 4.46 -5.59 -6.68
C LEU A 126 4.01 -4.91 -5.38
N GLU A 127 3.48 -5.69 -4.43
CA GLU A 127 3.07 -5.16 -3.14
C GLU A 127 4.23 -4.65 -2.31
N GLU A 128 5.37 -5.35 -2.31
CA GLU A 128 6.56 -4.94 -1.57
C GLU A 128 7.08 -3.59 -2.07
N VAL A 129 7.29 -3.47 -3.38
CA VAL A 129 7.72 -2.20 -4.00
C VAL A 129 6.68 -1.10 -3.79
N MET A 130 5.39 -1.44 -3.83
CA MET A 130 4.33 -0.48 -3.51
C MET A 130 4.45 0.00 -2.07
N THR A 131 4.63 -0.90 -1.10
CA THR A 131 4.71 -0.54 0.33
C THR A 131 5.93 0.30 0.67
N MET A 132 7.06 0.10 -0.03
CA MET A 132 8.25 0.92 0.12
C MET A 132 8.06 2.37 -0.37
N MET A 133 7.16 2.57 -1.33
CA MET A 133 6.87 3.88 -1.93
C MET A 133 5.55 4.49 -1.46
N TYR A 134 4.76 3.77 -0.66
CA TYR A 134 3.40 4.16 -0.33
C TYR A 134 3.38 5.36 0.62
N SER A 135 2.55 6.34 0.28
CA SER A 135 2.23 7.48 1.10
C SER A 135 0.73 7.76 1.01
N PRO A 136 0.07 8.10 2.13
CA PRO A 136 -1.36 8.45 2.12
C PRO A 136 -1.66 9.78 1.40
N LEU A 137 -0.64 10.57 1.05
CA LEU A 137 -0.78 11.81 0.26
C LEU A 137 -0.70 11.60 -1.25
N HIS A 138 -0.19 10.45 -1.68
CA HIS A 138 0.07 10.19 -3.10
C HIS A 138 -0.98 9.26 -3.66
N PHE A 139 -1.22 9.41 -4.95
CA PHE A 139 -2.14 8.56 -5.70
C PHE A 139 -1.34 7.63 -6.62
N TYR A 140 -1.81 6.40 -6.77
CA TYR A 140 -1.12 5.37 -7.54
C TYR A 140 -2.09 4.79 -8.57
N CYS A 141 -1.69 4.75 -9.84
CA CYS A 141 -2.43 4.06 -10.87
C CYS A 141 -1.72 2.81 -11.33
N PHE A 142 -2.41 1.68 -11.37
CA PHE A 142 -1.89 0.45 -11.97
C PHE A 142 -2.65 0.13 -13.25
N ALA A 143 -2.03 0.37 -14.40
CA ALA A 143 -2.55 -0.09 -15.68
C ALA A 143 -2.07 -1.51 -15.94
N ILE A 144 -3.01 -2.42 -16.21
CA ILE A 144 -2.74 -3.85 -16.36
C ILE A 144 -2.48 -4.18 -17.82
N ASP A 145 -1.35 -4.82 -18.09
CA ASP A 145 -1.04 -5.29 -19.43
C ASP A 145 -1.89 -6.53 -19.81
N SER A 146 -2.26 -6.65 -21.09
CA SER A 146 -3.05 -7.79 -21.60
C SER A 146 -2.35 -9.14 -21.51
N SER A 147 -1.02 -9.17 -21.44
CA SER A 147 -0.22 -10.40 -21.23
C SER A 147 -0.34 -10.97 -19.82
N ALA A 148 -0.91 -10.23 -18.87
CA ALA A 148 -1.04 -10.71 -17.51
C ALA A 148 -2.11 -11.81 -17.37
N THR A 149 -1.77 -12.95 -16.74
CA THR A 149 -2.79 -13.97 -16.38
C THR A 149 -3.95 -13.39 -15.56
N ILE A 150 -5.12 -13.97 -15.76
CA ILE A 150 -6.41 -13.58 -15.15
C ILE A 150 -6.31 -13.46 -13.62
N GLU A 151 -5.67 -14.41 -12.96
CA GLU A 151 -5.47 -14.39 -11.51
C GLU A 151 -4.72 -13.13 -11.04
N PHE A 152 -3.65 -12.76 -11.74
CA PHE A 152 -2.90 -11.54 -11.41
C PHE A 152 -3.73 -10.28 -11.64
N GLN A 153 -4.52 -10.24 -12.73
CA GLN A 153 -5.40 -9.09 -12.99
C GLN A 153 -6.41 -8.92 -11.85
N GLN A 154 -6.99 -10.02 -11.37
CA GLN A 154 -7.93 -10.01 -10.25
C GLN A 154 -7.25 -9.56 -8.95
N LEU A 155 -6.04 -10.05 -8.66
CA LEU A 155 -5.28 -9.63 -7.48
C LEU A 155 -5.00 -8.11 -7.49
N VAL A 156 -4.56 -7.56 -8.62
CA VAL A 156 -4.31 -6.11 -8.75
C VAL A 156 -5.61 -5.30 -8.67
N ARG A 157 -6.72 -5.77 -9.25
CA ARG A 157 -8.02 -5.11 -9.13
C ARG A 157 -8.50 -5.09 -7.68
N ASN A 158 -8.42 -6.23 -6.98
CA ASN A 158 -8.77 -6.32 -5.56
C ASN A 158 -7.90 -5.37 -4.72
N LEU A 159 -6.61 -5.23 -5.04
CA LEU A 159 -5.74 -4.25 -4.40
C LEU A 159 -6.27 -2.81 -4.53
N GLY A 160 -6.69 -2.43 -5.74
CA GLY A 160 -7.28 -1.11 -6.01
C GLY A 160 -8.62 -0.87 -5.29
N GLU A 161 -9.45 -1.89 -5.16
CA GLU A 161 -10.70 -1.79 -4.40
C GLU A 161 -10.46 -1.63 -2.89
N CYS A 162 -9.37 -2.20 -2.38
CA CYS A 162 -9.08 -2.22 -0.95
C CYS A 162 -8.34 -0.98 -0.43
N ILE A 163 -7.66 -0.22 -1.30
CA ILE A 163 -6.83 0.93 -0.92
C ILE A 163 -7.30 2.16 -1.71
N LEU A 164 -7.85 3.14 -1.00
CA LEU A 164 -8.53 4.30 -1.60
C LEU A 164 -7.64 5.14 -2.52
N ASN A 165 -6.34 5.17 -2.26
CA ASN A 165 -5.38 5.95 -3.05
C ASN A 165 -4.80 5.18 -4.24
N ILE A 166 -5.33 3.98 -4.52
CA ILE A 166 -4.92 3.14 -5.63
C ILE A 166 -6.05 3.06 -6.66
N ILE A 167 -5.76 3.44 -7.89
CA ILE A 167 -6.67 3.44 -9.02
C ILE A 167 -6.25 2.35 -9.99
N VAL A 168 -7.19 1.49 -10.37
CA VAL A 168 -6.96 0.43 -11.35
C VAL A 168 -8.00 0.59 -12.45
N PRO A 169 -7.62 1.00 -13.67
CA PRO A 169 -8.56 1.09 -14.77
C PRO A 169 -9.20 -0.26 -15.09
N PRO A 170 -10.46 -0.30 -15.53
CA PRO A 170 -11.19 -1.56 -15.74
C PRO A 170 -10.72 -2.37 -16.96
N GLY A 171 -9.98 -1.75 -17.89
CA GLY A 171 -9.46 -2.40 -19.09
C GLY A 171 -8.06 -3.00 -18.91
N THR A 172 -7.70 -3.90 -19.82
CA THR A 172 -6.30 -4.32 -20.04
C THR A 172 -5.78 -3.71 -21.33
N PHE A 173 -4.47 -3.51 -21.40
CA PHE A 173 -3.84 -2.78 -22.49
C PHE A 173 -2.67 -3.57 -23.06
N ASP A 174 -2.51 -3.59 -24.39
CA ASP A 174 -1.34 -4.21 -25.03
C ASP A 174 -0.14 -3.25 -25.05
N THR A 175 0.68 -3.30 -24.00
CA THR A 175 1.81 -2.36 -23.85
C THR A 175 3.03 -2.75 -24.67
N ASN A 176 3.00 -3.87 -25.40
CA ASN A 176 4.02 -4.18 -26.41
C ASN A 176 4.03 -3.15 -27.55
N THR A 177 2.92 -2.46 -27.76
CA THR A 177 2.82 -1.38 -28.75
C THR A 177 2.87 -0.02 -28.08
N ALA A 178 3.49 0.96 -28.77
CA ALA A 178 3.48 2.36 -28.31
C ALA A 178 2.05 2.90 -28.15
N LYS A 179 1.13 2.49 -29.03
CA LYS A 179 -0.29 2.87 -28.97
C LYS A 179 -0.97 2.32 -27.73
N GLY A 180 -0.76 1.04 -27.39
CA GLY A 180 -1.37 0.45 -26.20
C GLY A 180 -0.75 0.98 -24.90
N THR A 181 0.56 1.26 -24.88
CA THR A 181 1.20 1.99 -23.78
C THR A 181 0.57 3.37 -23.58
N PHE A 182 0.35 4.13 -24.65
CA PHE A 182 -0.29 5.44 -24.55
C PHE A 182 -1.74 5.33 -24.09
N ALA A 183 -2.49 4.33 -24.56
CA ALA A 183 -3.86 4.07 -24.10
C ALA A 183 -3.91 3.71 -22.60
N ALA A 184 -2.96 2.91 -22.11
CA ALA A 184 -2.82 2.56 -20.70
C ALA A 184 -2.59 3.80 -19.83
N LEU A 185 -1.64 4.65 -20.24
CA LEU A 185 -1.33 5.90 -19.54
C LEU A 185 -2.54 6.85 -19.59
N ASN A 186 -3.14 7.04 -20.75
CA ASN A 186 -4.31 7.91 -20.91
C ASN A 186 -5.48 7.48 -20.04
N SER A 187 -5.73 6.17 -19.92
CA SER A 187 -6.75 5.62 -19.03
C SER A 187 -6.51 5.98 -17.56
N CYS A 188 -5.25 5.96 -17.12
CA CYS A 188 -4.86 6.47 -15.81
C CYS A 188 -5.05 7.99 -15.69
N TYR A 189 -4.72 8.78 -16.73
CA TYR A 189 -4.94 10.23 -16.75
C TYR A 189 -6.41 10.63 -16.61
N VAL A 190 -7.32 9.91 -17.28
CA VAL A 190 -8.77 10.16 -17.14
C VAL A 190 -9.23 9.94 -15.69
N GLY A 191 -8.65 8.96 -14.98
CA GLY A 191 -8.91 8.77 -13.55
C GLY A 191 -8.41 9.92 -12.67
N MET A 192 -7.38 10.65 -13.13
CA MET A 192 -6.72 11.72 -12.38
C MET A 192 -7.39 13.08 -12.45
N GLU A 193 -8.17 13.36 -13.49
CA GLU A 193 -8.80 14.69 -13.67
C GLU A 193 -9.67 15.10 -12.48
N LYS A 194 -10.08 14.14 -11.65
CA LYS A 194 -10.88 14.35 -10.44
C LYS A 194 -10.08 14.89 -9.25
N PHE A 195 -8.74 14.89 -9.29
CA PHE A 195 -7.89 15.20 -8.14
C PHE A 195 -6.89 16.33 -8.42
N PRO A 196 -6.60 17.20 -7.44
CA PRO A 196 -5.56 18.22 -7.58
C PRO A 196 -4.17 17.59 -7.37
N TRP A 197 -3.49 17.26 -8.47
CA TRP A 197 -2.09 16.77 -8.49
C TRP A 197 -1.15 17.81 -9.11
N ARG A 198 0.13 17.78 -8.73
CA ARG A 198 1.16 18.73 -9.24
C ARG A 198 2.19 18.08 -10.14
N HIS A 199 2.53 16.82 -9.87
CA HIS A 199 3.55 16.10 -10.63
C HIS A 199 3.11 14.67 -10.87
N THR A 200 3.56 14.14 -12.00
CA THR A 200 3.31 12.77 -12.41
C THR A 200 4.62 12.04 -12.61
N ILE A 201 4.74 10.86 -11.99
CA ILE A 201 5.88 9.97 -12.13
C ILE A 201 5.40 8.72 -12.84
N VAL A 202 5.88 8.48 -14.05
CA VAL A 202 5.62 7.26 -14.79
C VAL A 202 6.75 6.27 -14.53
N THR A 203 6.39 5.09 -14.03
CA THR A 203 7.32 3.98 -13.78
C THR A 203 6.80 2.71 -14.42
N ALA A 204 7.71 1.89 -14.95
CA ALA A 204 7.40 0.52 -15.36
C ALA A 204 8.02 -0.42 -14.33
N VAL A 205 7.23 -1.35 -13.79
CA VAL A 205 7.79 -2.41 -12.93
C VAL A 205 8.32 -3.49 -13.85
N CYS A 206 9.59 -3.36 -14.26
CA CYS A 206 10.30 -4.50 -14.80
C CYS A 206 10.59 -5.45 -13.65
N ALA A 207 10.13 -6.70 -13.75
CA ALA A 207 10.50 -7.72 -12.78
C ALA A 207 12.04 -7.87 -12.81
N PHE A 208 12.69 -7.30 -11.81
CA PHE A 208 14.12 -7.38 -11.60
C PHE A 208 14.49 -8.83 -11.25
N SER A 209 14.74 -9.66 -12.27
CA SER A 209 15.32 -10.99 -12.08
C SER A 209 16.72 -10.95 -11.45
N LYS A 210 17.38 -9.77 -11.41
CA LYS A 210 18.66 -9.60 -10.73
C LYS A 210 18.70 -8.31 -9.94
N ILE A 211 19.00 -8.47 -8.66
CA ILE A 211 19.38 -7.45 -7.68
C ILE A 211 20.22 -6.36 -8.37
N CYS A 212 19.74 -5.11 -8.35
CA CYS A 212 20.52 -3.94 -8.73
C CYS A 212 21.72 -3.76 -7.78
N PHE A 213 22.80 -4.48 -8.07
CA PHE A 213 24.17 -4.07 -7.79
C PHE A 213 25.01 -4.64 -8.93
N GLY A 214 25.00 -3.95 -10.06
CA GLY A 214 25.69 -4.37 -11.27
C GLY A 214 25.22 -3.52 -12.42
N ALA A 215 26.13 -2.71 -12.94
CA ALA A 215 25.95 -1.94 -14.15
C ALA A 215 25.45 -2.84 -15.31
N THR A 216 24.80 -2.19 -16.27
CA THR A 216 24.28 -2.76 -17.53
C THR A 216 23.11 -3.72 -17.38
N ASP A 217 21.90 -3.17 -17.27
CA ASP A 217 20.77 -3.54 -18.13
C ASP A 217 19.67 -2.48 -17.98
N THR A 218 19.36 -1.83 -19.10
CA THR A 218 18.47 -0.69 -19.22
C THR A 218 17.01 -1.07 -18.95
N CYS A 219 16.42 -0.56 -17.87
CA CYS A 219 15.00 -0.25 -17.77
C CYS A 219 14.76 0.80 -16.68
N THR A 220 15.15 2.04 -16.98
CA THR A 220 14.72 3.23 -16.23
C THR A 220 14.37 4.31 -17.23
N VAL A 221 13.11 4.36 -17.66
CA VAL A 221 12.56 5.59 -18.27
C VAL A 221 11.79 6.31 -17.16
N VAL A 222 12.52 7.05 -16.32
CA VAL A 222 11.91 8.09 -15.49
C VAL A 222 11.70 9.28 -16.41
N ARG A 223 10.51 9.37 -17.00
CA ARG A 223 10.08 10.58 -17.71
C ARG A 223 9.28 11.40 -16.72
N SER A 224 9.95 12.34 -16.05
CA SER A 224 9.27 13.41 -15.33
C SER A 224 8.65 14.33 -16.37
N ILE A 225 7.33 14.25 -16.55
CA ILE A 225 6.61 15.27 -17.31
C ILE A 225 6.24 16.34 -16.29
N LEU A 226 7.06 17.39 -16.24
CA LEU A 226 6.68 18.67 -15.65
C LEU A 226 5.65 19.30 -16.61
N VAL A 227 4.42 19.48 -16.12
CA VAL A 227 3.42 20.33 -16.78
C VAL A 227 3.43 21.67 -16.06
#